data_AF-A0A251ZSJ8-F1
#
_entry.id   AF-A0A251ZSJ8-F1
#
_cell.length_a   1.000
_cell.length_b   1.000
_cell.length_c   1.000
_cell.angle_alpha   90.00
_cell.angle_beta   90.00
_cell.angle_gamma   90.00
#
_symmetry.space_group_name_H-M   'P 1'
#
loop_
_entity.id
_entity.type
_entity.pdbx_description
1 polymer ?
#
loop_
_entity_poly.entity_id
_entity_poly.type
_entity_poly.pdbx_seq_one_letter_code
_entity_poly.pdbx_strand_id
1 'polypeptide(L)'
;MSPEVEEKILSGQRIDGSNKIIGGHSSTINNINSKYAVDEIKVNSDGTKTVKYTTQFEDGSLSKIKTSTLFPESWSDKSIIDSIKQVGNNPIIGQRASTGETLHRGVINGVEIDVIKKGDSIIAGYPVGGKPTVGFEATK
;
A
#
# COMPACT_ATOMS: atom_id res chain seq x y z
N MET A 1 -7.59 11.77 5.37
CA MET A 1 -6.52 11.34 4.45
C MET A 1 -6.29 12.47 3.47
N SER A 2 -5.04 12.89 3.25
CA SER A 2 -4.72 13.96 2.29
C SER A 2 -4.55 13.39 0.86
N PRO A 3 -4.68 14.21 -0.19
CA PRO A 3 -4.40 13.78 -1.57
C PRO A 3 -3.00 13.20 -1.75
N GLU A 4 -1.99 13.76 -1.10
CA GLU A 4 -0.61 13.24 -1.15
C GLU A 4 -0.51 11.80 -0.60
N VAL A 5 -1.24 11.49 0.48
CA VAL A 5 -1.26 10.13 1.04
C VAL A 5 -2.01 9.17 0.12
N GLU A 6 -3.09 9.62 -0.53
CA GLU A 6 -3.81 8.84 -1.54
C GLU A 6 -2.88 8.47 -2.71
N GLU A 7 -2.20 9.47 -3.27
CA GLU A 7 -1.25 9.26 -4.37
C GLU A 7 -0.10 8.34 -3.97
N LYS A 8 0.48 8.54 -2.78
CA LYS A 8 1.50 7.62 -2.26
C LYS A 8 0.98 6.18 -2.18
N ILE A 9 -0.21 5.96 -1.64
CA ILE A 9 -0.80 4.63 -1.51
C ILE A 9 -0.98 3.99 -2.90
N LEU A 10 -1.55 4.72 -3.85
CA LEU A 10 -1.89 4.21 -5.17
C LEU A 10 -0.65 4.03 -6.05
N SER A 11 0.09 5.11 -6.28
CA SER A 11 1.14 5.23 -7.31
C SER A 11 2.55 5.06 -6.77
N GLY A 12 2.73 5.20 -5.45
CA GLY A 12 4.02 5.23 -4.77
C GLY A 12 4.66 6.61 -4.77
N GLN A 13 5.48 6.89 -3.76
CA GLN A 13 6.20 8.15 -3.57
C GLN A 13 7.70 7.90 -3.41
N ARG A 14 8.53 8.71 -4.07
CA ARG A 14 10.00 8.70 -3.90
C ARG A 14 10.34 9.15 -2.48
N ILE A 15 11.28 8.46 -1.84
CA ILE A 15 11.85 8.93 -0.58
C ILE A 15 12.89 10.00 -0.91
N ASP A 16 12.77 11.16 -0.26
CA ASP A 16 13.71 12.27 -0.42
C ASP A 16 15.16 11.84 -0.24
N GLY A 17 16.03 12.31 -1.14
CA GLY A 17 17.45 11.94 -1.16
C GLY A 17 17.71 10.48 -1.54
N SER A 18 16.74 9.76 -2.08
CA SER A 18 16.87 8.35 -2.45
C SER A 18 16.17 8.00 -3.77
N ASN A 19 16.54 6.87 -4.36
CA ASN A 19 15.79 6.24 -5.46
C ASN A 19 14.84 5.14 -4.94
N LYS A 20 14.63 5.05 -3.63
CA LYS A 20 13.63 4.14 -3.05
C LYS A 20 12.24 4.78 -3.15
N ILE A 21 11.22 3.94 -3.19
CA ILE A 21 9.82 4.37 -3.16
C ILE A 21 9.06 3.67 -2.00
N ILE A 22 8.03 4.34 -1.48
CA ILE A 22 7.07 3.82 -0.50
C ILE A 22 5.65 3.87 -1.07
N GLY A 23 4.75 3.06 -0.53
CA GLY A 23 3.39 2.91 -1.08
C GLY A 23 3.40 2.16 -2.41
N GLY A 24 2.51 2.52 -3.34
CA GLY A 24 2.40 1.89 -4.66
C GLY A 24 1.71 0.53 -4.59
N HIS A 25 0.39 0.56 -4.51
CA HIS A 25 -0.47 -0.61 -4.32
C HIS A 25 -1.63 -0.68 -5.34
N SER A 26 -1.80 0.32 -6.21
CA SER A 26 -2.83 0.28 -7.25
C SER A 26 -2.53 -0.80 -8.29
N SER A 27 -3.58 -1.43 -8.81
CA SER A 27 -3.52 -2.32 -9.98
C SER A 27 -3.11 -1.59 -11.27
N THR A 28 -3.10 -0.25 -11.27
CA THR A 28 -2.59 0.56 -12.38
C THR A 28 -1.06 0.55 -12.51
N ILE A 29 -0.34 0.03 -11.50
CA ILE A 29 1.08 -0.29 -11.58
C ILE A 29 1.23 -1.57 -12.42
N ASN A 30 1.30 -1.40 -13.74
CA ASN A 30 1.39 -2.47 -14.72
C ASN A 30 2.17 -2.00 -15.97
N ASN A 31 2.44 -2.93 -16.88
CA ASN A 31 3.24 -2.68 -18.09
C ASN A 31 2.51 -1.90 -19.20
N ILE A 32 1.23 -1.53 -19.02
CA ILE A 32 0.51 -0.63 -19.95
C ILE A 32 0.91 0.82 -19.66
N ASN A 33 1.22 1.15 -18.41
CA ASN A 33 1.66 2.47 -18.01
C ASN A 33 3.18 2.58 -18.14
N SER A 34 3.64 3.43 -19.05
CA SER A 34 5.08 3.62 -19.34
C SER A 34 5.90 4.14 -18.16
N LYS A 35 5.25 4.65 -17.10
CA LYS A 35 5.92 5.02 -15.84
C LYS A 35 6.50 3.82 -15.10
N TYR A 36 6.00 2.61 -15.37
CA TYR A 36 6.37 1.41 -14.63
C TYR A 36 6.96 0.35 -15.57
N ALA A 37 7.89 -0.43 -15.04
CA ALA A 37 8.23 -1.75 -15.57
C ALA A 37 7.99 -2.78 -14.46
N VAL A 38 7.13 -3.76 -14.73
CA VAL A 38 6.53 -4.65 -13.74
C VAL A 38 6.78 -6.11 -14.11
N ASP A 39 7.26 -6.87 -13.13
CA ASP A 39 7.41 -8.32 -13.13
C ASP A 39 6.38 -8.92 -12.15
N GLU A 40 5.39 -9.65 -12.68
CA GLU A 40 4.37 -10.31 -11.87
C GLU A 40 4.93 -11.62 -11.29
N ILE A 41 5.05 -11.68 -9.97
CA ILE A 41 5.63 -12.84 -9.28
C ILE A 41 4.57 -13.91 -9.01
N LYS A 42 3.40 -13.49 -8.54
CA LYS A 42 2.25 -14.38 -8.30
C LYS A 42 0.95 -13.61 -8.14
N VAL A 43 -0.15 -14.32 -8.39
CA VAL A 43 -1.50 -13.94 -7.94
C VAL A 43 -1.80 -14.69 -6.65
N ASN A 44 -2.25 -13.97 -5.62
CA ASN A 44 -2.66 -14.54 -4.34
C ASN A 44 -4.10 -15.05 -4.41
N SER A 45 -4.50 -15.88 -3.45
CA SER A 45 -5.85 -16.47 -3.42
C SER A 45 -6.99 -15.46 -3.26
N ASP A 46 -6.70 -14.27 -2.73
CA ASP A 46 -7.63 -13.14 -2.59
C ASP A 46 -7.67 -12.23 -3.84
N GLY A 47 -6.99 -12.62 -4.92
CA GLY A 47 -6.91 -11.87 -6.17
C GLY A 47 -5.90 -10.71 -6.17
N THR A 48 -5.23 -10.45 -5.05
CA THR A 48 -4.11 -9.48 -5.03
C THR A 48 -2.90 -10.02 -5.78
N LYS A 49 -2.03 -9.15 -6.29
CA LYS A 49 -0.82 -9.57 -7.02
C LYS A 49 0.43 -9.20 -6.25
N THR A 50 1.37 -10.15 -6.08
CA THR A 50 2.73 -9.81 -5.65
C THR A 50 3.57 -9.53 -6.89
N VAL A 51 4.17 -8.34 -6.93
CA VAL A 51 4.96 -7.87 -8.07
C VAL A 51 6.32 -7.36 -7.64
N LYS A 52 7.27 -7.34 -8.56
CA LYS A 52 8.46 -6.49 -8.51
C LYS A 52 8.35 -5.42 -9.57
N TYR A 53 8.64 -4.17 -9.26
CA TYR A 53 8.60 -3.10 -10.26
C TYR A 53 9.62 -2.01 -10.00
N THR A 54 9.92 -1.26 -11.06
CA THR A 54 10.61 0.03 -10.99
C THR A 54 9.68 1.13 -11.51
N THR A 55 9.86 2.33 -11.00
CA THR A 55 9.15 3.55 -11.40
C THR A 55 10.15 4.49 -12.06
N GLN A 56 9.81 5.00 -13.24
CA GLN A 56 10.50 6.15 -13.81
C GLN A 56 9.98 7.43 -13.15
N PHE A 57 10.89 8.22 -12.58
CA PHE A 57 10.60 9.53 -12.03
C PHE A 57 10.55 10.59 -13.13
N GLU A 58 9.99 11.76 -12.81
CA GLU A 58 9.86 12.88 -13.77
C GLU A 58 11.22 13.40 -14.26
N ASP A 59 12.26 13.29 -13.43
CA ASP A 59 13.64 13.60 -13.79
C ASP A 59 14.30 12.54 -14.72
N GLY A 60 13.54 11.53 -15.13
CA GLY A 60 13.96 10.42 -15.99
C GLY A 60 14.73 9.32 -15.26
N SER A 61 15.10 9.52 -13.98
CA SER A 61 15.81 8.50 -13.20
C SER A 61 14.88 7.37 -12.78
N LEU A 62 15.45 6.19 -12.54
CA LEU A 62 14.70 5.00 -12.15
C LEU A 62 14.76 4.77 -10.65
N SER A 63 13.63 4.33 -10.09
CA SER A 63 13.59 3.80 -8.74
C SER A 63 14.39 2.50 -8.65
N LYS A 64 14.88 2.19 -7.45
CA LYS A 64 15.28 0.83 -7.11
C LYS A 64 14.07 -0.10 -7.30
N ILE A 65 14.32 -1.36 -7.65
CA ILE A 65 13.28 -2.37 -7.74
C ILE A 65 12.60 -2.50 -6.37
N LYS A 66 11.28 -2.39 -6.36
CA LYS A 66 10.42 -2.58 -5.20
C LYS A 66 9.61 -3.84 -5.36
N THR A 67 9.51 -4.63 -4.29
CA THR A 67 8.46 -5.64 -4.16
C THR A 67 7.22 -5.01 -3.55
N SER A 68 6.04 -5.27 -4.09
CA SER A 68 4.77 -4.80 -3.54
C SER A 68 3.66 -5.83 -3.74
N THR A 69 2.62 -5.70 -2.92
CA THR A 69 1.33 -6.36 -3.17
C THR A 69 0.40 -5.29 -3.73
N LEU A 70 -0.15 -5.54 -4.92
CA LEU A 70 -1.13 -4.70 -5.58
C LEU A 70 -2.54 -5.21 -5.26
N PHE A 71 -3.49 -4.28 -5.15
CA PHE A 71 -4.92 -4.61 -5.07
C PHE A 71 -5.38 -5.35 -6.34
N PRO A 72 -6.51 -6.09 -6.28
CA PRO A 72 -7.02 -6.80 -7.46
C PRO A 72 -7.29 -5.86 -8.63
N GLU A 73 -7.14 -6.37 -9.85
CA GLU A 73 -7.38 -5.58 -11.07
C GLU A 73 -8.82 -5.08 -11.21
N SER A 74 -9.78 -5.77 -10.60
CA SER A 74 -11.18 -5.37 -10.57
C SER A 74 -11.47 -4.16 -9.67
N TRP A 75 -10.49 -3.71 -8.87
CA TRP A 75 -10.66 -2.57 -7.97
C TRP A 75 -10.19 -1.28 -8.64
N SER A 76 -11.09 -0.28 -8.63
CA SER A 76 -10.71 1.08 -9.00
C SER A 76 -9.87 1.75 -7.89
N ASP A 77 -9.07 2.74 -8.25
CA ASP A 77 -8.34 3.57 -7.28
C ASP A 77 -9.26 4.18 -6.22
N LYS A 78 -10.46 4.64 -6.63
CA LYS A 78 -11.48 5.12 -5.70
C LYS A 78 -11.90 4.03 -4.71
N SER A 79 -12.19 2.82 -5.19
CA SER A 79 -12.57 1.69 -4.34
C SER A 79 -11.46 1.33 -3.35
N ILE A 80 -10.19 1.40 -3.78
CA ILE A 80 -9.02 1.17 -2.92
C ILE A 80 -9.00 2.20 -1.78
N ILE A 81 -9.05 3.48 -2.12
CA ILE A 81 -8.98 4.57 -1.13
C ILE A 81 -10.17 4.55 -0.17
N ASP A 82 -11.39 4.36 -0.68
CA ASP A 82 -12.59 4.27 0.15
C ASP A 82 -12.52 3.09 1.11
N SER A 83 -12.00 1.93 0.66
CA SER A 83 -11.81 0.75 1.52
C SER A 83 -10.77 0.98 2.60
N ILE A 84 -9.66 1.65 2.29
CA ILE A 84 -8.63 2.03 3.29
C ILE A 84 -9.21 3.00 4.32
N LYS A 85 -10.00 3.99 3.89
CA LYS A 85 -10.70 4.91 4.80
C LYS A 85 -11.66 4.15 5.73
N GLN A 86 -12.41 3.20 5.19
CA GLN A 86 -13.32 2.36 5.97
C GLN A 86 -12.54 1.53 7.01
N VAL A 87 -11.48 0.83 6.62
CA VAL A 87 -10.67 0.01 7.53
C VAL A 87 -9.94 0.87 8.57
N GLY A 88 -9.57 2.10 8.24
CA GLY A 88 -8.97 3.05 9.20
C GLY A 88 -9.90 3.47 10.35
N ASN A 89 -11.20 3.15 10.26
CA ASN A 89 -12.17 3.37 11.35
C ASN A 89 -12.36 2.12 12.23
N ASN A 90 -11.75 0.99 11.89
CA ASN A 90 -11.80 -0.22 12.71
C ASN A 90 -11.04 -0.02 14.03
N PRO A 91 -11.26 -0.88 15.05
CA PRO A 91 -10.45 -0.88 16.26
C PRO A 91 -8.95 -1.03 15.98
N ILE A 92 -8.14 -0.48 16.88
CA ILE A 92 -6.69 -0.69 16.87
C ILE A 92 -6.42 -2.16 17.19
N ILE A 93 -5.59 -2.81 16.39
CA ILE A 93 -5.13 -4.19 16.62
C ILE A 93 -3.67 -4.25 17.08
N GLY A 94 -2.95 -3.13 16.97
CA GLY A 94 -1.62 -3.01 17.53
C GLY A 94 -1.06 -1.59 17.46
N GLN A 95 -0.01 -1.35 18.23
CA GLN A 95 0.67 -0.07 18.30
C GLN A 95 2.18 -0.24 18.16
N ARG A 96 2.83 0.66 17.42
CA ARG A 96 4.28 0.66 17.26
C ARG A 96 4.93 1.35 18.46
N ALA A 97 5.63 0.60 19.30
CA ALA A 97 6.22 1.11 20.53
C ALA A 97 7.18 2.31 20.34
N SER A 98 7.91 2.35 19.23
CA SER A 98 8.91 3.40 18.97
C SER A 98 8.33 4.77 18.69
N THR A 99 7.15 4.84 18.07
CA THR A 99 6.67 6.04 17.37
C THR A 99 5.17 6.27 17.51
N GLY A 100 4.46 5.31 18.12
CA GLY A 100 3.07 5.44 18.56
C GLY A 100 2.02 5.24 17.45
N GLU A 101 2.41 4.94 16.21
CA GLU A 101 1.45 4.64 15.15
C GLU A 101 0.61 3.41 15.50
N THR A 102 -0.64 3.42 15.06
CA THR A 102 -1.60 2.34 15.29
C THR A 102 -1.84 1.56 14.01
N LEU A 103 -2.06 0.26 14.16
CA LEU A 103 -2.43 -0.66 13.09
C LEU A 103 -3.91 -0.99 13.19
N HIS A 104 -4.60 -0.93 12.07
CA HIS A 104 -6.00 -1.29 11.89
C HIS A 104 -6.07 -2.32 10.76
N ARG A 105 -6.95 -3.31 10.90
CA ARG A 105 -7.12 -4.37 9.90
C ARG A 105 -8.59 -4.62 9.62
N GLY A 106 -8.90 -4.98 8.38
CA GLY A 106 -10.23 -5.40 7.97
C GLY A 106 -10.20 -6.14 6.65
N VAL A 107 -11.31 -6.80 6.31
CA VAL A 107 -11.49 -7.50 5.04
C VAL A 107 -12.61 -6.81 4.28
N ILE A 108 -12.35 -6.38 3.05
CA ILE A 108 -13.33 -5.77 2.14
C ILE A 108 -13.33 -6.58 0.86
N ASN A 109 -14.50 -7.08 0.44
CA ASN A 109 -14.68 -7.90 -0.76
C ASN A 109 -13.65 -9.04 -0.91
N GLY A 110 -13.34 -9.71 0.21
CA GLY A 110 -12.39 -10.83 0.25
C GLY A 110 -10.91 -10.44 0.34
N VAL A 111 -10.56 -9.16 0.27
CA VAL A 111 -9.18 -8.67 0.41
C VAL A 111 -8.94 -8.18 1.83
N GLU A 112 -7.95 -8.76 2.51
CA GLU A 112 -7.48 -8.25 3.80
C GLU A 112 -6.59 -7.02 3.60
N ILE A 113 -6.87 -5.97 4.36
CA ILE A 113 -6.23 -4.65 4.26
C ILE A 113 -5.68 -4.26 5.62
N ASP A 114 -4.44 -3.79 5.62
CA ASP A 114 -3.82 -3.13 6.76
C ASP A 114 -3.78 -1.62 6.54
N VAL A 115 -4.07 -0.87 7.60
CA VAL A 115 -4.05 0.60 7.63
C VAL A 115 -3.24 1.06 8.83
N ILE A 116 -2.29 1.95 8.59
CA ILE A 116 -1.45 2.56 9.64
C ILE A 116 -1.89 4.01 9.83
N LYS A 117 -2.17 4.38 11.08
CA LYS A 117 -2.52 5.75 11.47
C LYS A 117 -1.50 6.34 12.44
N LYS A 118 -1.31 7.66 12.34
CA LYS A 118 -0.60 8.48 13.33
C LYS A 118 -1.60 9.47 13.92
N GLY A 119 -2.03 9.23 15.16
CA GLY A 119 -3.25 9.84 15.69
C GLY A 119 -4.44 9.48 14.81
N ASP A 120 -5.23 10.47 14.40
CA ASP A 120 -6.39 10.25 13.50
C ASP A 120 -6.04 10.21 12.02
N SER A 121 -4.80 10.54 11.65
CA SER A 121 -4.37 10.61 10.27
C SER A 121 -3.92 9.25 9.75
N ILE A 122 -4.59 8.76 8.69
CA ILE A 122 -4.08 7.62 7.91
C ILE A 122 -2.80 8.05 7.19
N ILE A 123 -1.73 7.29 7.38
CA ILE A 123 -0.43 7.53 6.75
C ILE A 123 -0.01 6.43 5.78
N ALA A 124 -0.62 5.24 5.85
CA ALA A 124 -0.43 4.15 4.90
C ALA A 124 -1.64 3.22 4.90
N GLY A 125 -1.88 2.55 3.77
CA GLY A 125 -2.83 1.45 3.66
C GLY A 125 -2.47 0.57 2.46
N TYR A 126 -2.61 -0.74 2.60
CA TYR A 126 -2.19 -1.70 1.57
C TYR A 126 -2.88 -3.06 1.74
N PRO A 127 -2.99 -3.84 0.65
CA PRO A 127 -3.51 -5.20 0.73
C PRO A 127 -2.44 -6.11 1.35
N VAL A 128 -2.87 -7.03 2.22
CA VAL A 128 -1.97 -7.88 2.99
C VAL A 128 -1.38 -9.01 2.15
N GLY A 129 -2.15 -9.58 1.21
CA GLY A 129 -1.68 -10.66 0.32
C GLY A 129 -1.12 -11.88 1.07
N GLY A 130 -1.68 -12.17 2.25
CA GLY A 130 -1.25 -13.25 3.13
C GLY A 130 0.02 -12.99 3.95
N LYS A 131 0.57 -11.76 3.93
CA LYS A 131 1.71 -11.37 4.77
C LYS A 131 1.37 -10.18 5.67
N PRO A 132 0.75 -10.43 6.84
CA PRO A 132 0.40 -9.40 7.81
C PRO A 132 1.53 -8.43 8.15
N THR A 133 1.16 -7.17 8.42
CA THR A 133 2.10 -6.16 8.91
C THR A 133 2.73 -6.57 10.24
N VAL A 134 4.05 -6.40 10.33
CA VAL A 134 4.85 -6.68 11.52
C VAL A 134 5.34 -5.41 12.21
N GLY A 135 5.83 -5.55 13.44
CA GLY A 135 6.41 -4.43 14.22
C GLY A 135 5.39 -3.53 14.91
N PHE A 136 4.17 -4.06 15.14
CA PHE A 136 3.16 -3.49 16.01
C PHE A 136 2.89 -4.49 17.13
N GLU A 137 2.92 -4.03 18.38
CA GLU A 137 2.58 -4.83 19.54
C GLU A 137 1.07 -4.91 19.68
N ALA A 138 0.54 -6.10 19.99
CA ALA A 138 -0.89 -6.29 20.17
C ALA A 138 -1.39 -5.40 21.31
N THR A 139 -2.44 -4.63 21.05
CA THR A 139 -3.16 -3.90 22.10
C THR A 139 -3.96 -4.91 22.93
N LYS A 140 -3.80 -4.85 24.26
CA LYS A 140 -4.56 -5.67 25.22
C LYS A 140 -6.01 -5.25 25.30
#